data_AF-A0A839WTL2-F1
#
_entry.id   AF-A0A839WTL2-F1
#
_cell.length_a   1.000
_cell.length_b   1.000
_cell.length_c   1.000
_cell.angle_alpha   90.00
_cell.angle_beta   90.00
_cell.angle_gamma   90.00
#
_symmetry.space_group_name_H-M   'P 1'
#
loop_
_entity.id
_entity.type
_entity.pdbx_description
1 polymer ?
#
loop_
_entity_poly.entity_id
_entity_poly.type
_entity_poly.pdbx_seq_one_letter_code
_entity_poly.pdbx_strand_id
1 'polypeptide(L)'
;MTALPRLAFAADGRSQPMWWGDADLQSPDGRHVVALRYAGEPPHGASFYEGRIDGVPVPGFFWAGALGFSADSRFFIGGWMPTRYARKTLVVDIAARRYLVLPLYLRSFTFHWPVLQGVGADTATAYADIDDTLTTTLRGDAPWTAY
;
A
#
# COMPACT_ATOMS: atom_id res chain seq x y z
N MET A 1 20.42 -15.90 9.82
CA MET A 1 19.47 -14.85 9.38
C MET A 1 18.17 -15.08 10.11
N THR A 2 17.73 -14.14 10.94
CA THR A 2 16.45 -14.22 11.65
C THR A 2 15.33 -13.99 10.64
N ALA A 3 14.31 -14.85 10.63
CA ALA A 3 13.13 -14.64 9.79
C ALA A 3 12.45 -13.32 10.20
N LEU A 4 12.10 -12.48 9.23
CA LEU A 4 11.34 -11.25 9.48
C LEU A 4 9.92 -11.60 9.93
N PRO A 5 9.29 -10.74 10.75
CA PRO A 5 7.90 -10.92 11.12
C PRO A 5 7.01 -10.88 9.86
N ARG A 6 6.14 -11.88 9.75
CA ARG A 6 5.16 -11.99 8.67
C ARG A 6 3.78 -11.66 9.22
N LEU A 7 3.15 -10.60 8.72
CA LEU A 7 1.82 -10.16 9.12
C LEU A 7 0.80 -10.60 8.07
N ALA A 8 -0.05 -11.55 8.41
CA ALA A 8 -1.14 -11.98 7.55
C ALA A 8 -2.35 -11.03 7.67
N PHE A 9 -2.88 -10.60 6.53
CA PHE A 9 -4.08 -9.78 6.46
C PHE A 9 -5.35 -10.65 6.41
N ALA A 10 -6.42 -10.16 7.03
CA ALA A 10 -7.73 -10.78 6.91
C ALA A 10 -8.36 -10.48 5.54
N ALA A 11 -9.23 -11.37 5.07
CA ALA A 11 -10.00 -11.21 3.82
C ALA A 11 -11.20 -10.25 4.00
N ASP A 12 -11.01 -9.08 4.61
CA ASP A 12 -12.08 -8.14 4.95
C ASP A 12 -11.99 -6.79 4.24
N GLY A 13 -10.92 -6.55 3.48
CA GLY A 13 -10.72 -5.31 2.75
C GLY A 13 -10.33 -4.10 3.62
N ARG A 14 -10.14 -4.28 4.93
CA ARG A 14 -9.93 -3.16 5.85
C ARG A 14 -8.47 -2.74 5.90
N SER A 15 -8.25 -1.43 6.01
CA SER A 15 -6.93 -0.90 6.32
C SER A 15 -6.54 -1.19 7.76
N GLN A 16 -5.28 -1.52 8.00
CA GLN A 16 -4.67 -1.53 9.32
C GLN A 16 -3.33 -0.80 9.31
N PRO A 17 -2.93 -0.20 10.43
CA PRO A 17 -1.63 0.44 10.51
C PRO A 17 -0.53 -0.59 10.83
N MET A 18 0.71 -0.23 10.50
CA MET A 18 1.91 -0.95 10.90
C MET A 18 2.93 0.06 11.45
N TRP A 19 3.49 -0.22 12.63
CA TRP A 19 4.28 0.76 13.40
C TRP A 19 5.68 0.28 13.79
N TRP A 20 6.21 -0.80 13.18
CA TRP A 20 7.43 -1.42 13.70
C TRP A 20 8.24 -2.12 12.61
N GLY A 21 9.52 -1.73 12.51
CA GLY A 21 10.61 -2.46 11.86
C GLY A 21 10.34 -2.95 10.43
N ASP A 22 11.25 -3.78 9.94
CA ASP A 22 11.05 -4.50 8.68
C ASP A 22 9.96 -5.56 8.85
N ALA A 23 9.07 -5.67 7.86
CA ALA A 23 7.98 -6.63 7.88
C ALA A 23 7.65 -7.17 6.50
N ASP A 24 7.11 -8.38 6.47
CA ASP A 24 6.52 -8.98 5.28
C ASP A 24 5.00 -9.07 5.47
N LEU A 25 4.24 -8.35 4.66
CA LEU A 25 2.78 -8.39 4.70
C LEU A 25 2.29 -9.47 3.75
N GLN A 26 1.51 -10.40 4.25
CA GLN A 26 0.97 -11.50 3.45
C GLN A 26 -0.49 -11.24 3.10
N SER A 27 -0.82 -11.43 1.82
CA SER A 27 -2.20 -11.35 1.33
C SER A 27 -3.12 -12.39 2.01
N PRO A 28 -4.45 -12.16 2.03
CA PRO A 28 -5.39 -13.07 2.68
C PRO A 28 -5.32 -14.53 2.21
N ASP A 29 -5.12 -14.75 0.91
CA ASP A 29 -4.94 -16.09 0.31
C ASP A 29 -3.51 -16.66 0.43
N GLY A 30 -2.60 -15.89 1.03
CA GLY A 30 -1.21 -16.28 1.26
C GLY A 30 -0.28 -16.22 0.05
N ARG A 31 -0.77 -15.88 -1.15
CA ARG A 31 -0.03 -15.96 -2.41
C ARG A 31 0.92 -14.80 -2.65
N HIS A 32 0.59 -13.62 -2.14
CA HIS A 32 1.36 -12.40 -2.38
C HIS A 32 2.05 -11.94 -1.09
N VAL A 33 3.21 -11.32 -1.27
CA VAL A 33 3.98 -10.71 -0.19
C VAL A 33 4.37 -9.29 -0.55
N VAL A 34 4.02 -8.36 0.34
CA VAL A 34 4.57 -7.00 0.33
C VAL A 34 5.66 -6.89 1.38
N ALA A 35 6.91 -6.86 0.93
CA ALA A 35 8.06 -6.63 1.77
C ALA A 35 8.24 -5.13 2.01
N LEU A 36 8.16 -4.71 3.27
CA LEU A 36 8.41 -3.35 3.71
C LEU A 36 9.73 -3.29 4.49
N ARG A 37 10.64 -2.41 4.06
CA ARG A 37 11.94 -2.20 4.70
C ARG A 37 12.04 -0.78 5.22
N TYR A 38 12.36 -0.65 6.49
CA TYR A 38 12.38 0.61 7.20
C TYR A 38 13.37 1.57 6.56
N ALA A 39 12.88 2.75 6.18
CA ALA A 39 13.69 3.78 5.53
C ALA A 39 13.89 5.02 6.43
N GLY A 40 13.00 5.24 7.40
CA GLY A 40 13.11 6.35 8.34
C GLY A 40 11.77 6.77 8.93
N GLU A 41 11.79 7.86 9.68
CA GLU A 41 10.64 8.48 10.34
C GLU A 41 10.72 10.01 10.20
N PRO A 42 9.61 10.72 9.92
CA PRO A 42 9.57 12.15 10.15
C PRO A 42 9.66 12.46 11.65
N PRO A 43 10.04 13.69 11.99
CA PRO A 43 9.75 14.24 13.31
C PRO A 43 8.26 14.09 13.64
N HIS A 44 7.95 13.34 14.70
CA HIS A 44 6.59 13.12 15.23
C HIS A 44 5.59 12.41 14.29
N GLY A 45 6.02 11.48 13.45
CA GLY A 45 5.08 10.71 12.62
C GLY A 45 5.44 9.23 12.45
N ALA A 46 4.59 8.51 11.71
CA ALA A 46 4.80 7.11 11.37
C ALA A 46 6.09 6.88 10.58
N SER A 47 6.65 5.69 10.71
CA SER A 47 7.75 5.24 9.86
C SER A 47 7.32 5.16 8.40
N PHE A 48 8.28 5.37 7.51
CA PHE A 48 8.13 5.15 6.08
C PHE A 48 9.10 4.09 5.57
N TYR A 49 8.67 3.42 4.50
CA TYR A 49 9.26 2.16 4.07
C TYR A 49 9.52 2.14 2.58
N GLU A 50 10.61 1.50 2.21
CA GLU A 50 10.81 0.97 0.86
C GLU A 50 9.94 -0.28 0.70
N GLY A 51 9.23 -0.39 -0.43
CA GLY A 51 8.29 -1.49 -0.64
C GLY A 51 8.59 -2.31 -1.88
N ARG A 52 8.41 -3.63 -1.75
CA ARG A 52 8.42 -4.58 -2.87
C ARG A 52 7.18 -5.45 -2.80
N ILE A 53 6.51 -5.66 -3.93
CA ILE A 53 5.38 -6.58 -4.06
C ILE A 53 5.85 -7.76 -4.91
N ASP A 54 5.85 -8.96 -4.34
CA ASP A 54 6.38 -10.19 -4.96
C ASP A 54 7.79 -9.98 -5.56
N GLY A 55 8.63 -9.26 -4.81
CA GLY A 55 10.00 -8.92 -5.20
C GLY A 55 10.14 -7.72 -6.15
N VAL A 56 9.04 -7.27 -6.77
CA VAL A 56 9.02 -6.12 -7.69
C VAL A 56 9.02 -4.82 -6.87
N PRO A 57 10.00 -3.92 -7.05
CA PRO A 57 10.01 -2.62 -6.41
C PRO A 57 8.76 -1.80 -6.73
N VAL A 58 8.23 -1.11 -5.72
CA VAL A 58 7.23 -0.07 -5.89
C VAL A 58 7.92 1.29 -5.78
N PRO A 59 7.73 2.22 -6.74
CA PRO A 59 8.35 3.54 -6.67
C PRO A 59 7.86 4.31 -5.44
N GLY A 60 8.68 5.22 -4.90
CA GLY A 60 8.34 6.03 -3.73
C GLY A 60 8.45 5.27 -2.40
N PHE A 61 7.75 5.75 -1.37
CA PHE A 61 7.78 5.19 -0.02
C PHE A 61 6.37 4.89 0.49
N PHE A 62 6.22 3.78 1.20
CA PHE A 62 4.99 3.47 1.93
C PHE A 62 4.97 4.20 3.26
N TRP A 63 3.85 4.84 3.55
CA TRP A 63 3.51 5.40 4.85
C TRP A 63 2.61 4.42 5.58
N ALA A 64 3.13 3.76 6.61
CA ALA A 64 2.48 2.59 7.20
C ALA A 64 1.25 2.88 8.10
N GLY A 65 0.70 4.10 8.06
CA GLY A 65 -0.51 4.44 8.81
C GLY A 65 -1.79 3.77 8.29
N ALA A 66 -1.83 3.36 7.02
CA ALA A 66 -3.00 2.72 6.42
C ALA A 66 -2.56 1.78 5.29
N LEU A 67 -2.52 0.48 5.57
CA LEU A 67 -2.15 -0.58 4.63
C LEU A 67 -3.29 -1.60 4.57
N GLY A 68 -3.55 -2.19 3.40
CA GLY A 68 -4.68 -3.10 3.22
C GLY A 68 -4.53 -3.96 1.97
N PHE A 69 -5.21 -5.10 1.97
CA PHE A 69 -5.43 -5.90 0.78
C PHE A 69 -6.92 -5.92 0.44
N SER A 70 -7.25 -6.11 -0.83
CA SER A 70 -8.60 -6.55 -1.18
C SER A 70 -8.87 -7.95 -0.63
N ALA A 71 -10.14 -8.27 -0.38
CA ALA A 71 -10.53 -9.57 0.17
C ALA A 71 -10.14 -10.77 -0.71
N ASP A 72 -10.03 -10.56 -2.03
CA ASP A 72 -9.61 -11.54 -3.03
C ASP A 72 -8.09 -11.54 -3.29
N SER A 73 -7.31 -10.80 -2.50
CA SER A 73 -5.85 -10.64 -2.63
C SER A 73 -5.36 -9.95 -3.92
N ARG A 74 -6.24 -9.53 -4.84
CA ARG A 74 -5.83 -8.94 -6.12
C ARG A 74 -5.15 -7.58 -5.96
N PHE A 75 -5.62 -6.76 -5.01
CA PHE A 75 -5.17 -5.40 -4.81
C PHE A 75 -4.43 -5.23 -3.49
N PHE A 76 -3.36 -4.44 -3.53
CA PHE A 76 -2.74 -3.87 -2.35
C PHE A 76 -2.97 -2.36 -2.32
N ILE A 77 -3.37 -1.84 -1.17
CA ILE A 77 -3.67 -0.43 -0.95
C ILE A 77 -2.80 0.07 0.20
N GLY A 78 -2.16 1.22 0.02
CA GLY A 78 -1.28 1.77 1.04
C GLY A 78 -1.23 3.28 1.03
N GLY A 79 -1.01 3.86 2.21
CA GLY A 79 -0.46 5.20 2.32
C GLY A 79 0.88 5.24 1.59
N TRP A 80 1.05 6.25 0.73
CA TRP A 80 2.18 6.32 -0.19
C TRP A 80 2.70 7.74 -0.34
N MET A 81 3.98 7.86 -0.65
CA MET A 81 4.66 9.14 -0.80
C MET A 81 5.59 9.08 -2.03
N PRO A 82 5.42 9.95 -3.04
CA PRO A 82 6.34 10.04 -4.16
C PRO A 82 7.72 10.54 -3.70
N THR A 83 7.69 11.49 -2.77
CA THR A 83 8.82 12.11 -2.11
C THR A 83 8.49 12.19 -0.62
N ARG A 84 9.49 12.27 0.25
CA ARG A 84 9.26 12.22 1.71
C ARG A 84 8.25 13.28 2.13
N TYR A 85 7.25 12.86 2.90
CA TYR A 85 6.19 13.68 3.51
C TYR A 85 5.06 14.16 2.58
N ALA A 86 5.07 13.81 1.29
CA ALA A 86 3.97 14.08 0.37
C ALA A 86 2.94 12.93 0.36
N ARG A 87 2.10 12.82 1.39
CA ARG A 87 1.20 11.67 1.58
C ARG A 87 0.05 11.64 0.56
N LYS A 88 -0.16 10.46 -0.04
CA LYS A 88 -1.26 10.08 -0.94
C LYS A 88 -1.70 8.64 -0.62
N THR A 89 -2.69 8.12 -1.34
CA THR A 89 -3.04 6.70 -1.33
C THR A 89 -2.65 6.06 -2.67
N LEU A 90 -1.94 4.94 -2.60
CA LEU A 90 -1.59 4.09 -3.74
C LEU A 90 -2.52 2.87 -3.74
N VAL A 91 -3.02 2.51 -4.92
CA VAL A 91 -3.68 1.23 -5.18
C VAL A 91 -2.86 0.49 -6.22
N VAL A 92 -2.52 -0.76 -5.96
CA VAL A 92 -1.76 -1.63 -6.86
C VAL A 92 -2.61 -2.85 -7.19
N ASP A 93 -2.86 -3.08 -8.47
CA ASP A 93 -3.25 -4.40 -8.97
C ASP A 93 -1.99 -5.25 -9.09
N ILE A 94 -1.88 -6.25 -8.21
CA ILE A 94 -0.70 -7.10 -8.11
C ILE A 94 -0.57 -7.98 -9.36
N ALA A 95 -1.69 -8.56 -9.82
CA ALA A 95 -1.71 -9.48 -10.94
C ALA A 95 -1.41 -8.75 -12.26
N ALA A 96 -2.05 -7.60 -12.49
CA ALA A 96 -1.82 -6.79 -13.69
C ALA A 96 -0.50 -6.01 -13.66
N ARG A 97 0.16 -5.94 -12.50
CA ARG A 97 1.34 -5.08 -12.24
C ARG A 97 1.06 -3.64 -12.65
N ARG A 98 -0.09 -3.12 -12.22
CA ARG A 98 -0.50 -1.74 -12.48
C ARG A 98 -0.78 -1.04 -11.16
N TYR A 99 -0.59 0.27 -11.14
CA TYR A 99 -0.92 1.07 -9.98
C TYR A 99 -1.55 2.40 -10.37
N LEU A 100 -2.30 2.92 -9.41
CA LEU A 100 -2.97 4.21 -9.45
C LEU A 100 -2.61 4.95 -8.16
N VAL A 101 -2.26 6.21 -8.29
CA VAL A 101 -2.09 7.11 -7.15
C VAL A 101 -3.31 8.00 -7.07
N LEU A 102 -4.03 7.91 -5.96
CA LEU A 102 -5.21 8.70 -5.69
C LEU A 102 -4.81 10.12 -5.23
N PRO A 103 -5.63 11.14 -5.53
CA PRO A 103 -5.30 12.53 -5.23
C PRO A 103 -5.24 12.84 -3.73
N LEU A 104 -5.94 12.06 -2.89
CA LEU A 104 -5.98 12.25 -1.43
C LEU A 104 -5.38 11.05 -0.69
N TYR A 105 -4.83 11.32 0.49
CA TYR A 105 -4.44 10.30 1.45
C TYR A 105 -5.64 9.91 2.34
N LEU A 106 -6.00 8.62 2.30
CA LEU A 106 -6.96 8.01 3.22
C LEU A 106 -6.22 7.47 4.45
N ARG A 107 -6.56 7.96 5.65
CA ARG A 107 -6.00 7.54 6.94
C ARG A 107 -6.55 6.19 7.39
N SER A 108 -7.75 5.87 6.94
CA SER A 108 -8.38 4.56 7.12
C SER A 108 -9.36 4.33 5.98
N PHE A 109 -9.48 3.09 5.53
CA PHE A 109 -10.35 2.73 4.42
C PHE A 109 -10.90 1.31 4.57
N THR A 110 -11.94 1.03 3.79
CA THR A 110 -12.36 -0.33 3.44
C THR A 110 -12.45 -0.45 1.93
N PHE A 111 -11.95 -1.55 1.40
CA PHE A 111 -11.97 -1.86 -0.03
C PHE A 111 -12.99 -2.97 -0.32
N HIS A 112 -14.04 -2.61 -1.03
CA HIS A 112 -15.03 -3.52 -1.56
C HIS A 112 -15.10 -3.31 -3.07
N TRP A 113 -14.52 -4.23 -3.83
CA TRP A 113 -14.42 -4.09 -5.29
C TRP A 113 -15.75 -3.66 -5.94
N PRO A 114 -15.78 -2.61 -6.80
CA PRO A 114 -14.66 -1.79 -7.29
C PRO A 114 -14.42 -0.48 -6.50
N VAL A 115 -14.87 -0.39 -5.26
CA VAL A 115 -14.91 0.83 -4.45
C VAL A 115 -13.88 0.81 -3.33
N LEU A 116 -13.07 1.87 -3.25
CA LEU A 116 -12.27 2.21 -2.08
C LEU A 116 -12.97 3.32 -1.29
N GLN A 117 -13.42 3.01 -0.08
CA GLN A 117 -14.19 3.90 0.78
C GLN A 117 -13.34 4.34 1.98
N GLY A 118 -13.22 5.66 2.20
CA GLY A 118 -12.63 6.19 3.43
C GLY A 118 -13.49 5.88 4.66
N VAL A 119 -12.86 5.70 5.81
CA VAL A 119 -13.52 5.38 7.09
C VAL A 119 -13.22 6.45 8.14
N GLY A 120 -14.10 6.59 9.13
CA GLY A 120 -13.99 7.60 10.18
C GLY A 120 -14.02 9.01 9.62
N ALA A 121 -12.96 9.78 9.86
CA ALA A 121 -12.86 11.16 9.40
C ALA A 121 -12.70 11.30 7.87
N ASP A 122 -12.52 10.19 7.12
CA ASP A 122 -12.41 10.17 5.66
C ASP A 122 -13.69 9.66 4.96
N THR A 123 -14.80 9.47 5.69
CA THR A 123 -16.06 8.88 5.17
C THR A 123 -16.68 9.61 3.99
N ALA A 124 -16.43 10.91 3.82
CA ALA A 124 -16.90 11.67 2.68
C ALA A 124 -16.15 11.36 1.36
N THR A 125 -15.07 10.57 1.40
CA THR A 125 -14.24 10.25 0.24
C THR A 125 -14.44 8.80 -0.18
N ALA A 126 -14.84 8.60 -1.43
CA ALA A 126 -14.94 7.29 -2.07
C ALA A 126 -14.37 7.37 -3.48
N TYR A 127 -13.67 6.32 -3.89
CA TYR A 127 -13.20 6.15 -5.26
C TYR A 127 -13.83 4.88 -5.83
N ALA A 128 -14.66 5.04 -6.86
CA ALA A 128 -15.25 3.94 -7.62
C ALA A 128 -14.41 3.65 -8.88
N ASP A 129 -14.73 2.55 -9.56
CA ASP A 129 -14.17 2.17 -10.87
C ASP A 129 -12.63 2.15 -10.89
N ILE A 130 -12.06 1.57 -9.82
CA ILE A 130 -10.60 1.47 -9.64
C ILE A 130 -9.93 0.68 -10.78
N ASP A 131 -10.59 -0.30 -11.42
CA ASP A 131 -9.99 -1.05 -12.54
C ASP A 131 -9.71 -0.15 -13.76
N ASP A 132 -10.71 0.64 -14.14
CA ASP A 132 -10.67 1.46 -15.35
C ASP A 132 -9.67 2.62 -15.25
N THR A 133 -9.25 2.94 -14.03
CA THR A 133 -8.35 4.05 -13.71
C THR A 133 -6.89 3.61 -13.50
N LEU A 134 -6.59 2.31 -13.52
CA LEU A 134 -5.23 1.78 -13.40
C LEU A 134 -4.44 1.93 -14.71
N THR A 135 -3.75 3.07 -14.82
CA THR A 135 -3.04 3.44 -16.06
C THR A 135 -1.54 3.16 -16.04
N THR A 136 -0.91 3.03 -14.86
CA THR A 136 0.56 3.05 -14.76
C THR A 136 1.13 1.66 -14.50
N THR A 137 2.09 1.21 -15.30
CA THR A 137 2.77 -0.08 -15.11
C THR A 137 3.79 -0.03 -13.97
N LEU A 138 3.75 -1.03 -13.09
CA LEU A 138 4.79 -1.33 -12.12
C LEU A 138 5.95 -2.01 -12.85
N ARG A 139 7.02 -1.26 -13.15
CA ARG A 139 8.20 -1.78 -13.84
C ARG A 139 9.29 -2.14 -12.84
N GLY A 140 9.73 -3.40 -12.85
CA GLY A 140 10.70 -3.94 -11.89
C GLY A 140 12.14 -3.43 -12.06
N ASP A 141 12.37 -2.57 -13.06
CA ASP A 141 13.64 -2.00 -13.47
C ASP A 141 13.74 -0.48 -13.23
N ALA A 142 12.70 0.16 -12.68
CA ALA A 142 12.74 1.59 -12.41
C ALA A 142 13.81 1.91 -11.35
N PRO A 143 14.88 2.64 -11.69
CA PRO A 143 15.86 3.07 -10.69
C PRO A 143 15.15 3.96 -9.68
N TRP A 144 15.57 3.84 -8.42
CA TRP A 144 15.22 4.72 -7.29
C TRP A 144 15.55 6.17 -7.63
N THR A 145 14.69 6.83 -8.40
CA THR A 145 14.73 8.27 -8.56
C THR A 145 13.83 8.82 -7.47
N ALA A 146 14.45 9.08 -6.32
CA ALA A 146 13.95 10.06 -5.39
C ALA A 146 13.70 11.34 -6.19
N TYR A 147 12.42 11.66 -6.42
CA TYR A 147 12.03 13.03 -6.72
C TYR A 147 12.18 13.88 -5.45
#